data_AF-A0A392TDI7-F1
#
_entry.id   AF-A0A392TDI7-F1
#
_cell.length_a   1.000
_cell.length_b   1.000
_cell.length_c   1.000
_cell.angle_alpha   90.00
_cell.angle_beta   90.00
_cell.angle_gamma   90.00
#
_symmetry.space_group_name_H-M   'P 1'
#
loop_
_entity.id
_entity.type
_entity.pdbx_description
1 polymer ?
#
loop_
_entity_poly.entity_id
_entity_poly.type
_entity_poly.pdbx_seq_one_letter_code
_entity_poly.pdbx_strand_id
1 'polypeptide(L)' 'VEFDDGGKVVGVTSEGETAKCKKVVCDPSYLPGKSLC' A
#
# COMPACT_ATOMS: atom_id res chain seq x y z
N VAL A 1 -2.27 1.86 -3.25
CA VAL A 1 -1.45 1.85 -2.02
C VAL A 1 -0.53 3.05 -2.07
N GLU A 2 -0.53 3.87 -1.03
CA GLU A 2 0.36 5.04 -0.92
C GLU A 2 1.63 4.67 -0.17
N PHE A 3 2.75 5.17 -0.69
CA PHE A 3 4.08 4.98 -0.14
C PHE A 3 4.69 6.35 0.14
N ASP A 4 5.40 6.46 1.25
CA ASP A 4 6.25 7.61 1.57
C ASP A 4 7.53 7.61 0.70
N ASP A 5 8.29 8.72 0.70
CA ASP A 5 9.62 8.84 0.07
C ASP A 5 10.59 7.72 0.52
N GLY A 6 10.44 7.22 1.75
CA GLY A 6 11.20 6.06 2.25
C GLY A 6 10.73 4.68 1.72
N GLY A 7 9.76 4.63 0.81
CA GLY A 7 9.21 3.40 0.26
C GLY A 7 8.30 2.62 1.20
N LYS A 8 7.94 3.19 2.36
CA LYS A 8 7.07 2.56 3.36
C LYS A 8 5.60 2.84 3.08
N VAL A 9 4.74 1.84 3.28
CA VAL A 9 3.28 2.00 3.17
C VAL A 9 2.76 2.99 4.23
N VAL A 10 1.99 3.97 3.77
CA VAL A 10 1.31 4.98 4.62
C VAL A 10 -0.21 4.92 4.54
N GLY A 11 -0.74 4.26 3.50
CA GLY A 11 -2.18 4.08 3.38
C GLY A 11 -2.62 3.34 2.13
N VAL A 12 -3.93 3.15 2.01
CA VAL A 12 -4.60 2.62 0.83
C VAL A 12 -5.69 3.60 0.43
N THR A 13 -5.77 3.90 -0.87
CA THR A 13 -6.80 4.77 -1.44
C THR A 13 -7.76 3.93 -2.26
N SER A 14 -9.05 4.09 -2.03
CA SER A 14 -10.11 3.46 -2.79
C SER A 14 -11.21 4.50 -3.02
N GLU A 15 -11.68 4.65 -4.26
CA GLU A 15 -12.80 5.55 -4.59
C GLU A 15 -12.67 6.98 -4.03
N GLY A 16 -11.44 7.51 -3.95
CA GLY A 16 -11.16 8.86 -3.46
C GLY A 16 -11.03 8.99 -1.94
N GLU A 17 -11.26 7.92 -1.18
CA GLU A 17 -11.01 7.87 0.26
C GLU A 17 -9.68 7.17 0.57
N THR A 18 -8.87 7.79 1.43
CA THR A 18 -7.59 7.22 1.88
C THR A 18 -7.69 6.71 3.32
N ALA A 19 -7.55 5.40 3.49
CA ALA A 19 -7.37 4.77 4.80
C ALA A 19 -5.87 4.72 5.15
N LYS A 20 -5.46 5.36 6.25
CA LYS A 20 -4.07 5.39 6.71
C LYS A 20 -3.72 4.14 7.53
N CYS A 21 -2.65 3.44 7.16
CA CYS A 21 -2.25 2.18 7.79
C CYS A 21 -0.72 2.03 7.81
N LYS A 22 -0.17 1.36 8.83
CA LYS A 22 1.29 1.12 8.97
C LYS A 22 1.78 -0.16 8.28
N LYS A 23 0.87 -1.10 8.01
CA LYS A 23 1.09 -2.36 7.32
C LYS A 23 -0.12 -2.64 6.44
N VAL A 24 0.10 -3.24 5.28
CA VAL A 24 -0.96 -3.74 4.39
C VAL A 24 -0.67 -5.21 4.11
N VAL A 25 -1.70 -6.04 4.18
CA VAL A 25 -1.64 -7.44 3.75
C VAL A 25 -2.60 -7.55 2.59
N CYS A 26 -2.10 -8.00 1.45
CA CYS A 26 -2.88 -8.20 0.24
C CYS A 26 -2.28 -9.35 -0.56
N ASP A 27 -3.06 -9.91 -1.48
CA ASP A 27 -2.51 -10.92 -2.38
C ASP A 27 -1.52 -10.27 -3.38
N PRO A 28 -0.57 -11.04 -3.93
CA PRO A 28 0.43 -10.52 -4.87
C PRO A 28 -0.15 -9.78 -6.09
N SER A 29 -1.38 -10.10 -6.49
CA SER A 29 -2.07 -9.47 -7.62
C SER A 29 -2.42 -7.99 -7.40
N TYR A 30 -2.55 -7.54 -6.15
CA TYR A 30 -2.78 -6.11 -5.85
C TYR A 30 -1.52 -5.26 -6.05
N LEU A 31 -0.35 -5.89 -6.02
CA LEU A 31 0.96 -5.22 -6.12
C LEU A 31 1.93 -6.03 -6.99
N PRO A 32 1.61 -6.25 -8.28
CA PRO A 32 2.43 -7.06 -9.19
C PRO A 32 3.74 -6.31 -9.47
N GLY A 33 4.81 -6.69 -8.78
CA GLY A 33 6.14 -6.04 -8.89
C GLY A 33 6.64 -5.38 -7.61
N LYS A 34 5.87 -5.40 -6.51
CA LYS A 34 6.38 -5.08 -5.18
C LYS A 34 6.38 -6.35 -4.34
N SER A 35 7.56 -6.92 -4.11
CA SER A 35 7.75 -7.92 -3.07
C SER A 35 7.52 -7.22 -1.72
N LEU A 36 6.40 -7.49 -1.05
CA LEU A 36 6.22 -7.08 0.34
C LEU A 36 7.08 -7.98 1.22
N CYS A 37 8.30 -7.53 1.50
CA CYS A 37 9.17 -8.05 2.54
C CYS A 37 9.06 -7.17 3.80
#